data_AF-A0A976ED97-F1
#
_entry.id   AF-A0A976ED97-F1
#
_cell.length_a   1.000
_cell.length_b   1.000
_cell.length_c   1.000
_cell.angle_alpha   90.00
_cell.angle_beta   90.00
_cell.angle_gamma   90.00
#
_symmetry.space_group_name_H-M   'P 1'
#
loop_
_entity.id
_entity.type
_entity.pdbx_description
1 polymer ?
#
loop_
_entity_poly.entity_id
_entity_poly.type
_entity_poly.pdbx_seq_one_letter_code
_entity_poly.pdbx_strand_id
1 'polypeptide(L)'
;MKVLTNIRLFITISLLFSLSVSGQHLRRKGSLGIAYVAASDSLMRSLRVLDTHGIVIQQIAPNSTAAQLGLQPNDVLVGINESDTLYEYDFLKATEQLYENDPIAVTLVRNRRKSRVVGKVLPAPRESSAEGQVLYDEVAYQRGYLRSIVHRPRGANKAAAIFYLQDYNCNSIDFALDSLHPTKQLIDGWVKAGFVVYRIEKSGVGESINTRSCTRLTLLEELAVFEKGLLALKKYNFIDSSRVFLFGHGMGGTIAPLLATKHKTRGIMAYGATIKPWFEHLIDHFRTQNKSTKEPYQSVDANTRMLTPLLYEWLVAGKNGAELIQNPEFEAILTAKENPLRYQRGLFFGRLPAYFSELNQQNLAQAWGLAAVPTLAIHGELDPRDLEAAQSIATVVNERRAGKGTCKILKNSDQHFVKIASASNALRIQQLDSFGKEYTARYFNPEIVEMTVSWLNQQK
;
A
#
# COMPACT_ATOMS: atom_id res chain seq x y z
N MET A 1 -16.54 -77.95 40.94
CA MET A 1 -16.47 -77.98 39.46
C MET A 1 -16.92 -76.63 38.94
N LYS A 2 -16.17 -76.04 37.99
CA LYS A 2 -16.33 -74.73 37.30
C LYS A 2 -15.49 -73.55 37.82
N VAL A 3 -14.33 -73.46 37.17
CA VAL A 3 -13.50 -72.30 36.85
C VAL A 3 -14.34 -71.18 36.22
N LEU A 4 -14.05 -69.90 36.53
CA LEU A 4 -14.34 -68.72 35.71
C LEU A 4 -13.43 -67.55 36.16
N THR A 5 -12.22 -67.45 35.61
CA THR A 5 -11.78 -66.52 34.54
C THR A 5 -11.73 -65.04 34.93
N ASN A 6 -10.53 -64.57 35.27
CA ASN A 6 -10.17 -63.14 35.40
C ASN A 6 -10.17 -62.47 34.02
N ILE A 7 -11.04 -61.48 33.80
CA ILE A 7 -11.00 -60.60 32.64
C ILE A 7 -10.29 -59.30 33.04
N ARG A 8 -9.07 -59.10 32.54
CA ARG A 8 -8.37 -57.80 32.63
C ARG A 8 -8.88 -56.91 31.50
N LEU A 9 -9.56 -55.83 31.86
CA LEU A 9 -10.01 -54.78 30.94
C LEU A 9 -8.83 -53.87 30.61
N PHE A 10 -8.30 -53.95 29.39
CA PHE A 10 -7.36 -52.97 28.84
C PHE A 10 -8.16 -51.77 28.32
N ILE A 11 -7.99 -50.61 28.95
CA ILE A 11 -8.53 -49.34 28.46
C ILE A 11 -7.47 -48.71 27.55
N THR A 12 -7.68 -48.79 26.25
CA THR A 12 -6.88 -48.08 25.25
C THR A 12 -7.37 -46.63 25.16
N ILE A 13 -6.58 -45.69 25.70
CA ILE A 13 -6.84 -44.25 25.55
C ILE A 13 -6.40 -43.85 24.13
N SER A 14 -7.35 -43.74 23.20
CA SER A 14 -7.11 -43.14 21.90
C SER A 14 -7.01 -41.61 22.05
N LEU A 15 -5.78 -41.07 22.06
CA LEU A 15 -5.54 -39.64 21.88
C LEU A 15 -5.99 -39.24 20.45
N LEU A 16 -7.18 -38.65 20.35
CA LEU A 16 -7.61 -37.92 19.16
C LEU A 16 -6.78 -36.63 19.07
N PHE A 17 -5.67 -36.69 18.32
CA PHE A 17 -5.01 -35.49 17.82
C PHE A 17 -5.95 -34.84 16.80
N SER A 18 -6.75 -33.88 17.24
CA SER A 18 -7.41 -32.93 16.35
C SER A 18 -6.32 -32.06 15.72
N LEU A 19 -5.84 -32.48 14.55
CA LEU A 19 -5.12 -31.59 13.65
C LEU A 19 -6.10 -30.51 13.23
N SER A 20 -6.03 -29.36 13.90
CA SER A 20 -6.65 -28.12 13.41
C SER A 20 -5.95 -27.78 12.10
N VAL A 21 -6.49 -28.26 10.98
CA VAL A 21 -6.19 -27.69 9.67
C VAL A 21 -6.81 -26.30 9.70
N SER A 22 -6.06 -25.32 10.20
CA SER A 22 -6.42 -23.92 10.01
C SER A 22 -6.37 -23.67 8.51
N GLY A 23 -7.52 -23.77 7.85
CA GLY A 23 -7.66 -23.34 6.47
C GLY A 23 -7.30 -21.85 6.40
N GLN A 24 -6.53 -21.48 5.38
CA GLN A 24 -6.26 -20.07 5.08
C GLN A 24 -7.60 -19.39 4.77
N HIS A 25 -7.93 -18.31 5.49
CA HIS A 25 -9.19 -17.58 5.32
C HIS A 25 -9.13 -16.68 4.09
N LEU A 26 -7.95 -16.11 3.81
CA LEU A 26 -7.73 -15.26 2.65
C LEU A 26 -7.57 -16.09 1.37
N ARG A 27 -8.50 -15.91 0.43
CA ARG A 27 -8.44 -16.49 -0.92
C ARG A 27 -7.66 -15.57 -1.85
N ARG A 28 -6.88 -16.12 -2.78
CA ARG A 28 -6.21 -15.32 -3.81
C ARG A 28 -7.27 -14.63 -4.69
N LYS A 29 -7.08 -13.35 -4.97
CA LYS A 29 -7.86 -12.63 -5.98
C LYS A 29 -7.69 -13.31 -7.33
N GLY A 30 -8.76 -13.34 -8.09
CA GLY A 30 -8.75 -13.78 -9.47
C GLY A 30 -8.39 -12.68 -10.44
N SER A 31 -8.03 -13.06 -11.66
CA SER A 31 -7.97 -12.12 -12.78
C SER A 31 -8.45 -12.79 -14.05
N LEU A 32 -9.12 -12.03 -14.92
CA LEU A 32 -9.41 -12.48 -16.27
C LEU A 32 -8.14 -12.59 -17.12
N GLY A 33 -7.13 -11.75 -16.86
CA GLY A 33 -5.89 -11.70 -17.62
C GLY A 33 -6.09 -11.23 -19.06
N ILE A 34 -6.84 -10.14 -19.25
CA ILE A 34 -7.07 -9.52 -20.57
C ILE A 34 -6.60 -8.06 -20.58
N ALA A 35 -6.14 -7.59 -21.73
CA ALA A 35 -6.11 -6.16 -22.06
C ALA A 35 -7.31 -5.86 -22.97
N TYR A 36 -7.99 -4.74 -22.75
CA TYR A 36 -9.24 -4.44 -23.42
C TYR A 36 -9.42 -2.94 -23.68
N VAL A 37 -10.38 -2.62 -24.56
CA VAL A 37 -10.90 -1.26 -24.75
C VAL A 37 -12.42 -1.30 -24.79
N ALA A 38 -13.09 -0.19 -24.47
CA ALA A 38 -14.52 -0.07 -24.66
C ALA A 38 -14.89 -0.28 -26.15
N ALA A 39 -15.94 -1.05 -26.41
CA ALA A 39 -16.47 -1.22 -27.75
C ALA A 39 -17.21 0.05 -28.20
N SER A 40 -16.99 0.49 -29.44
CA SER A 40 -17.70 1.64 -30.01
C SER A 40 -19.13 1.29 -30.41
N ASP A 41 -20.02 2.28 -30.41
CA ASP A 41 -21.40 2.12 -30.91
C ASP A 41 -21.45 1.65 -32.37
N SER A 42 -20.46 2.04 -33.19
CA SER A 42 -20.36 1.59 -34.58
C SER A 42 -20.01 0.10 -34.66
N LEU A 43 -19.10 -0.39 -33.82
CA LEU A 43 -18.75 -1.80 -33.72
C LEU A 43 -19.95 -2.62 -33.23
N MET A 44 -20.60 -2.18 -32.15
CA MET A 44 -21.79 -2.84 -31.61
C MET A 44 -22.91 -2.96 -32.66
N ARG A 45 -23.18 -1.88 -33.42
CA ARG A 45 -24.12 -1.89 -34.56
C ARG A 45 -23.72 -2.88 -35.66
N SER A 46 -22.45 -2.90 -36.06
CA SER A 46 -21.95 -3.83 -37.09
C SER A 46 -22.07 -5.31 -36.70
N LEU A 47 -22.03 -5.58 -35.39
CA LEU A 47 -22.20 -6.90 -34.79
C LEU A 47 -23.67 -7.26 -34.54
N ARG A 48 -24.61 -6.33 -34.80
CA ARG A 48 -26.05 -6.43 -34.54
C ARG A 48 -26.38 -6.64 -33.05
N VAL A 49 -25.63 -5.97 -32.19
CA VAL A 49 -25.83 -5.98 -30.75
C VAL A 49 -26.19 -4.55 -30.34
N LEU A 50 -27.48 -4.21 -30.36
CA LEU A 50 -27.95 -2.82 -30.34
C LEU A 50 -28.33 -2.30 -28.94
N ASP A 51 -28.64 -3.22 -28.01
CA ASP A 51 -29.19 -2.88 -26.69
C ASP A 51 -28.21 -3.15 -25.54
N THR A 52 -26.90 -3.23 -25.83
CA THR A 52 -25.88 -3.49 -24.82
C THR A 52 -24.57 -2.77 -25.13
N HIS A 53 -23.74 -2.66 -24.11
CA HIS A 53 -22.37 -2.19 -24.20
C HIS A 53 -21.44 -3.39 -24.07
N GLY A 54 -20.19 -3.21 -24.50
CA GLY A 54 -19.20 -4.25 -24.36
C GLY A 54 -17.79 -3.72 -24.34
N ILE A 55 -16.87 -4.63 -24.07
CA ILE A 55 -15.44 -4.39 -24.17
C ILE A 55 -14.85 -5.33 -25.23
N VAL A 56 -13.89 -4.83 -25.99
CA VAL A 56 -13.15 -5.61 -27.00
C VAL A 56 -11.87 -6.12 -26.37
N ILE A 57 -11.65 -7.42 -26.43
CA ILE A 57 -10.37 -8.02 -26.01
C ILE A 57 -9.29 -7.66 -27.03
N GLN A 58 -8.24 -6.99 -26.57
CA GLN A 58 -7.05 -6.72 -27.38
C GLN A 58 -6.01 -7.83 -27.22
N GLN A 59 -5.77 -8.28 -25.99
CA GLN A 59 -4.77 -9.28 -25.67
C GLN A 59 -5.23 -10.19 -24.54
N ILE A 60 -4.69 -11.41 -24.51
CA ILE A 60 -4.94 -12.40 -23.47
C ILE A 60 -3.61 -12.86 -22.91
N ALA A 61 -3.47 -12.77 -21.58
CA ALA A 61 -2.31 -13.28 -20.88
C ALA A 61 -2.30 -14.82 -20.92
N PRO A 62 -1.14 -15.47 -21.16
CA PRO A 62 -1.02 -16.92 -21.04
C PRO A 62 -1.41 -17.41 -19.64
N ASN A 63 -1.95 -18.63 -19.56
CA ASN A 63 -2.36 -19.26 -18.30
C ASN A 63 -3.36 -18.43 -17.45
N SER A 64 -4.16 -17.59 -18.11
CA SER A 64 -5.18 -16.76 -17.46
C SER A 64 -6.56 -17.40 -17.49
N THR A 65 -7.50 -16.86 -16.70
CA THR A 65 -8.91 -17.28 -16.75
C THR A 65 -9.49 -17.13 -18.16
N ALA A 66 -9.18 -16.03 -18.87
CA ALA A 66 -9.62 -15.83 -20.25
C ALA A 66 -9.06 -16.87 -21.21
N ALA A 67 -7.78 -17.23 -21.08
CA ALA A 67 -7.16 -18.28 -21.88
C ALA A 67 -7.82 -19.64 -21.60
N GLN A 68 -8.08 -19.97 -20.33
CA GLN A 68 -8.78 -21.20 -19.94
C GLN A 68 -10.21 -21.26 -20.51
N LEU A 69 -10.90 -20.13 -20.57
CA LEU A 69 -12.25 -20.02 -21.13
C LEU A 69 -12.27 -20.04 -22.67
N GLY A 70 -11.11 -20.07 -23.34
CA GLY A 70 -11.03 -20.06 -24.80
C GLY A 70 -11.43 -18.72 -25.44
N LEU A 71 -11.34 -17.62 -24.68
CA LEU A 71 -11.50 -16.28 -25.21
C LEU A 71 -10.37 -15.98 -26.20
N GLN A 72 -10.61 -15.06 -27.14
CA GLN A 72 -9.66 -14.68 -28.18
C GLN A 72 -9.59 -13.16 -28.34
N PRO A 73 -8.45 -12.62 -28.83
CA PRO A 73 -8.41 -11.24 -29.32
C PRO A 73 -9.53 -10.97 -30.33
N ASN A 74 -10.12 -9.78 -30.27
CA ASN A 74 -11.29 -9.32 -31.01
C ASN A 74 -12.65 -9.90 -30.58
N ASP A 75 -12.70 -10.73 -29.54
CA ASP A 75 -13.98 -11.04 -28.89
C ASP A 75 -14.56 -9.77 -28.26
N VAL A 76 -15.87 -9.57 -28.43
CA VAL A 76 -16.60 -8.52 -27.73
C VAL A 76 -17.33 -9.13 -26.54
N LEU A 77 -16.87 -8.81 -25.33
CA LEU A 77 -17.52 -9.21 -24.10
C LEU A 77 -18.69 -8.28 -23.84
N VAL A 78 -19.88 -8.85 -23.70
CA VAL A 78 -21.14 -8.13 -23.51
C VAL A 78 -21.83 -8.50 -22.19
N GLY A 79 -21.23 -9.40 -21.42
CA GLY A 79 -21.73 -9.77 -20.10
C GLY A 79 -20.72 -10.60 -19.29
N ILE A 80 -20.83 -10.51 -17.96
CA ILE A 80 -20.05 -11.28 -16.99
C ILE A 80 -20.97 -11.68 -15.84
N ASN A 81 -20.95 -12.96 -15.49
CA ASN A 81 -21.83 -13.59 -14.49
C ASN A 81 -23.32 -13.31 -14.77
N GLU A 82 -24.00 -12.63 -13.85
CA GLU A 82 -25.43 -12.28 -13.96
C GLU A 82 -25.65 -10.97 -14.74
N SER A 83 -24.58 -10.25 -15.10
CA SER A 83 -24.68 -9.01 -15.87
C SER A 83 -24.79 -9.30 -17.36
N ASP A 84 -25.93 -8.94 -17.96
CA ASP A 84 -26.20 -9.07 -19.40
C ASP A 84 -25.87 -7.80 -20.21
N THR A 85 -25.43 -6.74 -19.52
CA THR A 85 -24.82 -5.54 -20.10
C THR A 85 -23.47 -5.28 -19.43
N LEU A 86 -22.51 -4.75 -20.20
CA LEU A 86 -21.15 -4.59 -19.72
C LEU A 86 -20.58 -3.22 -20.08
N TYR A 87 -20.93 -2.20 -19.29
CA TYR A 87 -20.13 -0.99 -19.25
C TYR A 87 -18.76 -1.30 -18.64
N GLU A 88 -17.74 -0.56 -19.04
CA GLU A 88 -16.38 -0.71 -18.50
C GLU A 88 -16.37 -0.62 -16.97
N TYR A 89 -17.17 0.28 -16.39
CA TYR A 89 -17.31 0.42 -14.95
C TYR A 89 -17.85 -0.85 -14.26
N ASP A 90 -18.86 -1.48 -14.86
CA ASP A 90 -19.46 -2.70 -14.32
C ASP A 90 -18.50 -3.89 -14.46
N PHE A 91 -17.76 -3.94 -15.58
CA PHE A 91 -16.70 -4.93 -15.77
C PHE A 91 -15.61 -4.81 -14.70
N LEU A 92 -15.10 -3.60 -14.47
CA LEU A 92 -14.07 -3.35 -13.44
C LEU A 92 -14.58 -3.82 -12.07
N LYS A 93 -15.78 -3.42 -11.66
CA LYS A 93 -16.39 -3.88 -10.40
C LYS A 93 -16.54 -5.40 -10.32
N ALA A 94 -17.02 -6.04 -11.38
CA ALA A 94 -17.21 -7.48 -11.41
C ALA A 94 -15.85 -8.20 -11.26
N THR A 95 -14.83 -7.74 -11.97
CA THR A 95 -13.48 -8.32 -11.90
C THR A 95 -12.78 -8.08 -10.56
N GLU A 96 -13.03 -6.94 -9.90
CA GLU A 96 -12.53 -6.66 -8.55
C GLU A 96 -13.04 -7.65 -7.52
N GLN A 97 -14.19 -8.30 -7.74
CA GLN A 97 -14.80 -9.25 -6.81
C GLN A 97 -14.49 -10.72 -7.12
N LEU A 98 -13.67 -11.00 -8.13
CA LEU A 98 -13.30 -12.37 -8.47
C LEU A 98 -12.24 -12.91 -7.52
N TYR A 99 -12.43 -14.14 -7.04
CA TYR A 99 -11.44 -14.91 -6.30
C TYR A 99 -11.18 -16.24 -6.97
N GLU A 100 -10.01 -16.82 -6.72
CA GLU A 100 -9.61 -18.12 -7.25
C GLU A 100 -10.69 -19.19 -6.98
N ASN A 101 -10.99 -20.02 -7.97
CA ASN A 101 -12.03 -21.04 -7.95
C ASN A 101 -13.48 -20.55 -7.91
N ASP A 102 -13.74 -19.23 -7.89
CA ASP A 102 -15.11 -18.74 -8.10
C ASP A 102 -15.63 -19.22 -9.46
N PRO A 103 -16.93 -19.59 -9.55
CA PRO A 103 -17.55 -19.81 -10.85
C PRO A 103 -17.59 -18.48 -11.61
N ILE A 104 -17.30 -18.53 -12.89
CA ILE A 104 -17.38 -17.38 -13.78
C ILE A 104 -18.10 -17.75 -15.06
N ALA A 105 -19.00 -16.87 -15.50
CA ALA A 105 -19.62 -16.93 -16.81
C ALA A 105 -19.26 -15.68 -17.60
N VAL A 106 -18.91 -15.82 -18.87
CA VAL A 106 -18.63 -14.70 -19.77
C VAL A 106 -19.52 -14.84 -20.98
N THR A 107 -20.28 -13.78 -21.28
CA THR A 107 -21.10 -13.69 -22.49
C THR A 107 -20.34 -12.86 -23.52
N LEU A 108 -20.06 -13.46 -24.67
CA LEU A 108 -19.24 -12.84 -25.72
C LEU A 108 -19.94 -12.90 -27.08
N VAL A 109 -19.51 -12.02 -27.98
CA VAL A 109 -19.90 -12.01 -29.39
C VAL A 109 -18.64 -12.18 -30.24
N ARG A 110 -18.60 -13.27 -31.01
CA ARG A 110 -17.55 -13.60 -31.97
C ARG A 110 -18.21 -13.87 -33.32
N ASN A 111 -17.77 -13.19 -34.38
CA ASN A 111 -18.34 -13.35 -35.74
C ASN A 111 -19.88 -13.25 -35.78
N ARG A 112 -20.46 -12.24 -35.09
CA ARG A 112 -21.92 -12.02 -34.96
C ARG A 112 -22.71 -13.15 -34.27
N ARG A 113 -22.03 -14.11 -33.65
CA ARG A 113 -22.67 -15.13 -32.81
C ARG A 113 -22.44 -14.80 -31.35
N LYS A 114 -23.53 -14.67 -30.60
CA LYS A 114 -23.52 -14.55 -29.14
C LYS A 114 -23.37 -15.94 -28.54
N SER A 115 -22.43 -16.11 -27.62
CA SER A 115 -22.24 -17.34 -26.85
C SER A 115 -21.94 -17.02 -25.39
N ARG A 116 -22.12 -18.02 -24.53
CA ARG A 116 -21.81 -17.94 -23.11
C ARG A 116 -20.84 -19.06 -22.78
N VAL A 117 -19.69 -18.70 -22.22
CA VAL A 117 -18.67 -19.64 -21.75
C VAL A 117 -18.64 -19.60 -20.22
N VAL A 118 -18.44 -20.77 -19.61
CA VAL A 118 -18.42 -20.92 -18.15
C VAL A 118 -17.16 -21.65 -17.72
N GLY A 119 -16.66 -21.32 -16.54
CA GLY A 119 -15.49 -21.96 -15.98
C GLY A 119 -15.23 -21.51 -14.55
N LYS A 120 -13.98 -21.65 -14.14
CA LYS A 120 -13.52 -21.20 -12.83
C LYS A 120 -12.46 -20.12 -13.01
N VAL A 121 -12.47 -19.16 -12.11
CA VAL A 121 -11.47 -18.12 -12.02
C VAL A 121 -10.12 -18.70 -11.60
N LEU A 122 -9.07 -18.38 -12.34
CA LEU A 122 -7.69 -18.68 -11.96
C LEU A 122 -7.13 -17.61 -11.00
N PRO A 123 -6.27 -17.99 -10.05
CA PRO A 123 -5.61 -17.05 -9.15
C PRO A 123 -4.76 -16.05 -9.92
N ALA A 124 -4.79 -14.79 -9.50
CA ALA A 124 -3.84 -13.78 -9.93
C ALA A 124 -2.41 -14.20 -9.54
N PRO A 125 -1.40 -13.87 -10.38
CA PRO A 125 -0.02 -14.27 -10.12
C PRO A 125 0.44 -13.76 -8.75
N ARG A 126 1.30 -14.50 -8.07
CA ARG A 126 1.94 -14.10 -6.81
C ARG A 126 3.26 -13.41 -7.10
N GLU A 127 3.69 -12.53 -6.19
CA GLU A 127 5.04 -11.99 -6.23
C GLU A 127 6.08 -13.10 -6.20
N SER A 128 7.11 -12.92 -7.02
CA SER A 128 8.33 -13.72 -6.98
C SER A 128 9.53 -12.84 -6.68
N SER A 129 10.58 -13.44 -6.14
CA SER A 129 11.87 -12.78 -5.92
C SER A 129 12.99 -13.74 -6.31
N ALA A 130 13.99 -13.24 -7.04
CA ALA A 130 15.20 -14.01 -7.32
C ALA A 130 16.03 -14.25 -6.05
N GLU A 131 15.89 -13.36 -5.06
CA GLU A 131 16.73 -13.27 -3.87
C GLU A 131 16.20 -14.13 -2.70
N GLY A 132 14.94 -14.58 -2.77
CA GLY A 132 14.29 -15.24 -1.65
C GLY A 132 12.96 -15.88 -1.95
N GLN A 133 12.35 -16.46 -0.92
CA GLN A 133 10.97 -16.93 -0.94
C GLN A 133 10.03 -15.78 -0.62
N VAL A 134 8.90 -15.70 -1.33
CA VAL A 134 7.79 -14.80 -0.99
C VAL A 134 6.66 -15.61 -0.36
N LEU A 135 6.34 -15.29 0.88
CA LEU A 135 5.25 -15.91 1.64
C LEU A 135 4.08 -14.94 1.70
N TYR A 136 2.88 -15.44 1.43
CA TYR A 136 1.63 -14.73 1.68
C TYR A 136 0.94 -15.41 2.85
N ASP A 137 0.62 -14.61 3.85
CA ASP A 137 0.06 -15.08 5.12
C ASP A 137 -1.06 -14.13 5.56
N GLU A 138 -1.71 -14.44 6.68
CA GLU A 138 -2.82 -13.67 7.20
C GLU A 138 -2.66 -13.32 8.68
N VAL A 139 -3.16 -12.15 9.05
CA VAL A 139 -3.15 -11.65 10.42
C VAL A 139 -4.59 -11.37 10.83
N ALA A 140 -5.09 -12.11 11.83
CA ALA A 140 -6.41 -11.86 12.40
C ALA A 140 -6.49 -10.42 12.94
N TYR A 141 -7.52 -9.69 12.51
CA TYR A 141 -7.75 -8.29 12.87
C TYR A 141 -9.23 -8.00 12.94
N GLN A 142 -9.69 -7.55 14.11
CA GLN A 142 -11.11 -7.31 14.39
C GLN A 142 -11.95 -8.55 14.04
N ARG A 143 -12.91 -8.43 13.11
CA ARG A 143 -13.78 -9.53 12.64
C ARG A 143 -13.26 -10.21 11.37
N GLY A 144 -12.05 -9.87 10.94
CA GLY A 144 -11.51 -10.30 9.66
C GLY A 144 -10.03 -10.59 9.70
N TYR A 145 -9.42 -10.53 8.52
CA TYR A 145 -8.04 -10.93 8.30
C TYR A 145 -7.36 -9.91 7.39
N LEU A 146 -6.14 -9.53 7.76
CA LEU A 146 -5.26 -8.69 6.97
C LEU A 146 -4.26 -9.57 6.23
N ARG A 147 -3.98 -9.27 4.97
CA ARG A 147 -2.91 -9.96 4.24
C ARG A 147 -1.54 -9.45 4.68
N SER A 148 -0.62 -10.36 4.94
CA SER A 148 0.81 -10.04 5.05
C SER A 148 1.62 -10.70 3.95
N ILE A 149 2.70 -10.04 3.53
CA ILE A 149 3.61 -10.55 2.50
C ILE A 149 5.03 -10.49 3.06
N VAL A 150 5.72 -11.63 3.09
CA VAL A 150 7.05 -11.78 3.69
C VAL A 150 8.04 -12.21 2.63
N HIS A 151 9.07 -11.41 2.40
CA HIS A 151 10.22 -11.84 1.63
C HIS A 151 11.29 -12.39 2.58
N ARG A 152 11.62 -13.67 2.40
CA ARG A 152 12.61 -14.38 3.22
C ARG A 152 13.80 -14.78 2.34
N PRO A 153 15.03 -14.30 2.63
CA PRO A 153 16.22 -14.78 1.94
C PRO A 153 16.36 -16.30 2.05
N ARG A 154 16.85 -16.97 0.99
CA ARG A 154 17.00 -18.42 1.01
C ARG A 154 17.93 -18.85 2.14
N GLY A 155 17.52 -19.85 2.93
CA GLY A 155 18.29 -20.34 4.08
C GLY A 155 18.29 -19.44 5.32
N ALA A 156 17.58 -18.30 5.31
CA ALA A 156 17.52 -17.41 6.47
C ALA A 156 16.95 -18.13 7.71
N ASN A 157 17.69 -18.10 8.82
CA ASN A 157 17.27 -18.59 10.12
C ASN A 157 17.67 -17.57 11.19
N LYS A 158 16.76 -17.25 12.12
CA LYS A 158 16.92 -16.16 13.10
C LYS A 158 17.51 -14.88 12.49
N ALA A 159 17.01 -14.49 11.32
CA ALA A 159 17.48 -13.33 10.58
C ALA A 159 16.89 -12.04 11.16
N ALA A 160 17.61 -10.93 10.97
CA ALA A 160 17.05 -9.61 11.20
C ALA A 160 15.90 -9.34 10.21
N ALA A 161 14.90 -8.59 10.66
CA ALA A 161 13.74 -8.27 9.87
C ALA A 161 13.54 -6.76 9.72
N ILE A 162 13.09 -6.33 8.54
CA ILE A 162 12.65 -4.97 8.24
C ILE A 162 11.13 -5.04 8.07
N PHE A 163 10.40 -4.29 8.89
CA PHE A 163 8.98 -4.06 8.70
C PHE A 163 8.78 -2.80 7.86
N TYR A 164 8.33 -2.97 6.63
CA TYR A 164 8.00 -1.86 5.74
C TYR A 164 6.61 -1.29 6.06
N LEU A 165 6.59 0.01 6.40
CA LEU A 165 5.39 0.80 6.65
C LEU A 165 5.18 1.73 5.45
N GLN A 166 4.12 1.46 4.68
CA GLN A 166 3.78 2.20 3.47
C GLN A 166 3.29 3.64 3.77
N ASP A 167 3.26 4.48 2.74
CA ASP A 167 2.73 5.85 2.81
C ASP A 167 1.20 5.90 2.99
N TYR A 168 0.58 7.08 3.05
CA TYR A 168 -0.84 7.28 3.39
C TYR A 168 -1.84 6.65 2.42
N ASN A 169 -1.42 6.35 1.18
CA ASN A 169 -2.29 5.78 0.16
C ASN A 169 -2.87 4.41 0.57
N CYS A 170 -3.95 4.03 -0.10
CA CYS A 170 -4.69 2.78 0.12
C CYS A 170 -4.48 1.77 -1.02
N ASN A 171 -3.31 1.83 -1.66
CA ASN A 171 -2.94 0.89 -2.70
C ASN A 171 -2.38 -0.39 -2.07
N SER A 172 -2.59 -1.49 -2.79
CA SER A 172 -1.98 -2.78 -2.46
C SER A 172 -0.46 -2.67 -2.53
N ILE A 173 0.22 -3.29 -1.56
CA ILE A 173 1.68 -3.45 -1.55
C ILE A 173 2.10 -4.82 -2.10
N ASP A 174 1.19 -5.51 -2.76
CA ASP A 174 1.46 -6.66 -3.64
C ASP A 174 1.92 -6.18 -5.03
N PHE A 175 3.17 -6.49 -5.38
CA PHE A 175 3.83 -6.08 -6.63
C PHE A 175 3.90 -7.20 -7.68
N ALA A 176 3.03 -8.22 -7.62
CA ALA A 176 3.08 -9.36 -8.53
C ALA A 176 2.98 -9.00 -10.02
N LEU A 177 2.28 -7.90 -10.32
CA LEU A 177 2.09 -7.38 -11.68
C LEU A 177 3.05 -6.23 -12.03
N ASP A 178 3.88 -5.78 -11.09
CA ASP A 178 4.82 -4.67 -11.27
C ASP A 178 6.14 -4.94 -10.53
N SER A 179 6.89 -5.93 -11.03
CA SER A 179 8.17 -6.34 -10.42
C SER A 179 9.24 -5.25 -10.45
N LEU A 180 9.07 -4.21 -11.27
CA LEU A 180 9.99 -3.09 -11.39
C LEU A 180 9.58 -1.89 -10.51
N HIS A 181 8.51 -2.00 -9.72
CA HIS A 181 8.13 -0.96 -8.79
C HIS A 181 9.32 -0.59 -7.84
N PRO A 182 9.66 0.69 -7.63
CA PRO A 182 10.81 1.09 -6.80
C PRO A 182 10.81 0.47 -5.39
N THR A 183 9.63 0.43 -4.76
CA THR A 183 9.48 -0.25 -3.46
C THR A 183 9.82 -1.73 -3.54
N LYS A 184 9.45 -2.43 -4.62
CA LYS A 184 9.82 -3.84 -4.82
C LYS A 184 11.33 -4.00 -5.01
N GLN A 185 11.96 -3.11 -5.79
CA GLN A 185 13.42 -3.12 -5.97
C GLN A 185 14.17 -2.86 -4.64
N LEU A 186 13.66 -1.95 -3.81
CA LEU A 186 14.17 -1.71 -2.45
C LEU A 186 14.06 -2.96 -1.57
N ILE A 187 12.90 -3.61 -1.58
CA ILE A 187 12.65 -4.86 -0.84
C ILE A 187 13.62 -5.95 -1.27
N ASP A 188 13.73 -6.20 -2.58
CA ASP A 188 14.66 -7.21 -3.11
C ASP A 188 16.11 -6.89 -2.76
N GLY A 189 16.50 -5.61 -2.77
CA GLY A 189 17.82 -5.16 -2.32
C GLY A 189 18.11 -5.53 -0.86
N TRP A 190 17.14 -5.38 0.04
CA TRP A 190 17.29 -5.81 1.44
C TRP A 190 17.31 -7.33 1.61
N VAL A 191 16.49 -8.04 0.83
CA VAL A 191 16.45 -9.51 0.85
C VAL A 191 17.78 -10.08 0.37
N LYS A 192 18.35 -9.51 -0.70
CA LYS A 192 19.70 -9.83 -1.18
C LYS A 192 20.77 -9.59 -0.13
N ALA A 193 20.61 -8.54 0.69
CA ALA A 193 21.49 -8.25 1.82
C ALA A 193 21.27 -9.14 3.05
N GLY A 194 20.38 -10.12 2.99
CA GLY A 194 20.15 -11.11 4.06
C GLY A 194 19.10 -10.71 5.09
N PHE A 195 18.32 -9.66 4.85
CA PHE A 195 17.23 -9.24 5.74
C PHE A 195 15.91 -9.89 5.32
N VAL A 196 15.13 -10.35 6.30
CA VAL A 196 13.72 -10.66 6.07
C VAL A 196 12.97 -9.34 5.92
N VAL A 197 12.12 -9.21 4.91
CA VAL A 197 11.27 -8.03 4.75
C VAL A 197 9.81 -8.42 4.93
N TYR A 198 9.14 -7.77 5.86
CA TYR A 198 7.74 -8.00 6.17
C TYR A 198 6.91 -6.80 5.79
N ARG A 199 5.75 -7.08 5.20
CA ARG A 199 4.73 -6.12 4.79
C ARG A 199 3.37 -6.60 5.29
N ILE A 200 2.51 -5.67 5.68
CA ILE A 200 1.11 -5.94 5.96
C ILE A 200 0.25 -4.97 5.17
N GLU A 201 -0.77 -5.48 4.49
CA GLU A 201 -1.76 -4.66 3.84
C GLU A 201 -2.53 -3.84 4.88
N LYS A 202 -2.95 -2.64 4.47
CA LYS A 202 -3.90 -1.87 5.26
C LYS A 202 -5.27 -2.56 5.25
N SER A 203 -6.08 -2.21 6.24
CA SER A 203 -7.47 -2.67 6.37
C SER A 203 -8.25 -2.48 5.07
N GLY A 204 -8.95 -3.53 4.61
CA GLY A 204 -9.73 -3.51 3.37
C GLY A 204 -8.92 -3.32 2.08
N VAL A 205 -7.58 -3.47 2.11
CA VAL A 205 -6.71 -3.40 0.92
C VAL A 205 -6.24 -4.80 0.53
N GLY A 206 -6.09 -5.02 -0.78
CA GLY A 206 -5.64 -6.28 -1.34
C GLY A 206 -6.67 -7.39 -1.11
N GLU A 207 -6.22 -8.49 -0.51
CA GLU A 207 -7.10 -9.62 -0.16
C GLU A 207 -7.61 -9.54 1.28
N SER A 208 -7.35 -8.46 2.02
CA SER A 208 -7.83 -8.31 3.39
C SER A 208 -9.38 -8.26 3.41
N ILE A 209 -10.01 -9.15 4.17
CA ILE A 209 -11.48 -9.32 4.22
C ILE A 209 -12.05 -8.97 5.59
N ASN A 210 -13.34 -8.63 5.64
CA ASN A 210 -14.10 -8.37 6.87
C ASN A 210 -13.45 -7.33 7.80
N THR A 211 -12.77 -6.36 7.21
CA THR A 211 -12.14 -5.23 7.87
C THR A 211 -12.61 -3.93 7.25
N ARG A 212 -12.52 -2.81 7.98
CA ARG A 212 -12.97 -1.50 7.51
C ARG A 212 -12.14 -1.04 6.30
N SER A 213 -12.71 -0.31 5.36
CA SER A 213 -11.93 0.22 4.22
C SER A 213 -10.82 1.17 4.69
N CYS A 214 -9.63 1.04 4.10
CA CYS A 214 -8.46 1.88 4.38
C CYS A 214 -8.77 3.38 4.29
N THR A 215 -9.54 3.81 3.29
CA THR A 215 -9.90 5.23 3.09
C THR A 215 -10.74 5.78 4.25
N ARG A 216 -11.35 4.90 5.03
CA ARG A 216 -12.22 5.22 6.16
C ARG A 216 -11.54 5.06 7.50
N LEU A 217 -10.27 4.70 7.56
CA LEU A 217 -9.52 4.60 8.81
C LEU A 217 -9.08 5.98 9.30
N THR A 218 -9.15 6.20 10.62
CA THR A 218 -8.39 7.26 11.29
C THR A 218 -6.90 6.90 11.40
N LEU A 219 -6.06 7.80 11.90
CA LEU A 219 -4.62 7.53 12.04
C LEU A 219 -4.38 6.44 13.08
N LEU A 220 -5.06 6.52 14.22
CA LEU A 220 -4.90 5.57 15.31
C LEU A 220 -5.42 4.17 14.93
N GLU A 221 -6.49 4.10 14.13
CA GLU A 221 -6.96 2.84 13.55
C GLU A 221 -5.92 2.23 12.58
N GLU A 222 -5.24 3.06 11.78
CA GLU A 222 -4.15 2.60 10.91
C GLU A 222 -2.90 2.18 11.70
N LEU A 223 -2.54 2.91 12.77
CA LEU A 223 -1.47 2.51 13.68
C LEU A 223 -1.77 1.15 14.32
N ALA A 224 -3.03 0.86 14.67
CA ALA A 224 -3.43 -0.44 15.20
C ALA A 224 -3.26 -1.59 14.19
N VAL A 225 -3.45 -1.33 12.89
CA VAL A 225 -3.14 -2.29 11.81
C VAL A 225 -1.65 -2.62 11.80
N PHE A 226 -0.79 -1.60 11.79
CA PHE A 226 0.66 -1.82 11.80
C PHE A 226 1.14 -2.48 13.09
N GLU A 227 0.54 -2.14 14.24
CA GLU A 227 0.81 -2.80 15.51
C GLU A 227 0.54 -4.30 15.45
N LYS A 228 -0.59 -4.72 14.87
CA LYS A 228 -0.90 -6.13 14.66
C LYS A 228 0.08 -6.81 13.71
N GLY A 229 0.50 -6.11 12.66
CA GLY A 229 1.56 -6.58 11.77
C GLY A 229 2.90 -6.82 12.49
N LEU A 230 3.34 -5.89 13.35
CA LEU A 230 4.57 -6.03 14.12
C LEU A 230 4.52 -7.21 15.09
N LEU A 231 3.37 -7.42 15.74
CA LEU A 231 3.15 -8.56 16.64
C LEU A 231 3.15 -9.90 15.87
N ALA A 232 2.54 -9.94 14.68
CA ALA A 232 2.56 -11.13 13.83
C ALA A 232 3.97 -11.44 13.31
N LEU A 233 4.68 -10.42 12.82
CA LEU A 233 6.06 -10.50 12.36
C LEU A 233 6.97 -11.20 13.39
N LYS A 234 6.86 -10.81 14.67
CA LYS A 234 7.70 -11.35 15.75
C LYS A 234 7.44 -12.83 16.07
N LYS A 235 6.37 -13.44 15.54
CA LYS A 235 6.04 -14.86 15.77
C LYS A 235 6.77 -15.81 14.81
N TYR A 236 7.30 -15.33 13.69
CA TYR A 236 8.02 -16.20 12.76
C TYR A 236 9.30 -16.75 13.41
N ASN A 237 9.45 -18.08 13.40
CA ASN A 237 10.60 -18.74 14.03
C ASN A 237 11.95 -18.40 13.38
N PHE A 238 11.94 -18.05 12.09
CA PHE A 238 13.09 -17.67 11.29
C PHE A 238 13.50 -16.19 11.46
N ILE A 239 12.80 -15.44 12.31
CA ILE A 239 13.11 -14.05 12.63
C ILE A 239 13.70 -13.96 14.04
N ASP A 240 14.75 -13.17 14.18
CA ASP A 240 15.23 -12.71 15.48
C ASP A 240 14.38 -11.51 15.92
N SER A 241 13.47 -11.74 16.86
CA SER A 241 12.56 -10.70 17.38
C SER A 241 13.26 -9.54 18.06
N SER A 242 14.54 -9.69 18.45
CA SER A 242 15.37 -8.61 19.00
C SER A 242 15.98 -7.71 17.91
N ARG A 243 16.01 -8.18 16.66
CA ARG A 243 16.55 -7.50 15.48
C ARG A 243 15.48 -7.14 14.46
N VAL A 244 14.37 -6.59 14.94
CA VAL A 244 13.30 -6.04 14.11
C VAL A 244 13.47 -4.53 13.96
N PHE A 245 13.62 -4.08 12.72
CA PHE A 245 13.73 -2.68 12.33
C PHE A 245 12.45 -2.22 11.64
N LEU A 246 12.11 -0.94 11.79
CA LEU A 246 11.03 -0.32 11.03
C LEU A 246 11.63 0.46 9.86
N PHE A 247 11.10 0.28 8.65
CA PHE A 247 11.32 1.22 7.55
C PHE A 247 10.00 1.91 7.25
N GLY A 248 9.94 3.21 7.41
CA GLY A 248 8.73 3.99 7.11
C GLY A 248 8.92 4.90 5.92
N HIS A 249 8.03 4.79 4.94
CA HIS A 249 7.99 5.67 3.76
C HIS A 249 6.88 6.72 3.91
N GLY A 250 7.22 7.99 3.78
CA GLY A 250 6.27 9.10 3.92
C GLY A 250 5.58 9.04 5.28
N MET A 251 4.25 8.88 5.27
CA MET A 251 3.45 8.73 6.47
C MET A 251 3.82 7.51 7.32
N GLY A 252 4.30 6.42 6.70
CA GLY A 252 4.82 5.27 7.45
C GLY A 252 6.04 5.63 8.31
N GLY A 253 6.85 6.60 7.88
CA GLY A 253 7.97 7.13 8.67
C GLY A 253 7.52 8.00 9.83
N THR A 254 6.42 8.74 9.65
CA THR A 254 5.77 9.53 10.71
C THR A 254 5.07 8.64 11.75
N ILE A 255 4.53 7.48 11.34
CA ILE A 255 3.89 6.50 12.22
C ILE A 255 4.91 5.63 12.97
N ALA A 256 6.07 5.33 12.37
CA ALA A 256 7.11 4.47 12.94
C ALA A 256 7.48 4.78 14.41
N PRO A 257 7.74 6.04 14.83
CA PRO A 257 8.05 6.34 16.24
C PRO A 257 6.88 6.04 17.16
N LEU A 258 5.62 6.28 16.74
CA LEU A 258 4.42 5.98 17.54
C LEU A 258 4.27 4.48 17.80
N LEU A 259 4.73 3.64 16.87
CA LEU A 259 4.77 2.20 17.06
C LEU A 259 5.92 1.79 17.99
N ALA A 260 7.09 2.41 17.84
CA ALA A 260 8.29 2.09 18.61
C ALA A 260 8.23 2.53 20.08
N THR A 261 7.40 3.52 20.43
CA THR A 261 7.13 3.86 21.84
C THR A 261 6.35 2.77 22.58
N LYS A 262 5.51 2.00 21.85
CA LYS A 262 4.70 0.91 22.41
C LYS A 262 5.39 -0.43 22.34
N HIS A 263 6.21 -0.65 21.31
CA HIS A 263 6.83 -1.93 21.02
C HIS A 263 8.33 -1.78 20.79
N LYS A 264 9.13 -2.52 21.55
CA LYS A 264 10.58 -2.53 21.37
C LYS A 264 10.96 -2.96 19.95
N THR A 265 11.69 -2.09 19.25
CA THR A 265 12.33 -2.34 17.95
C THR A 265 13.82 -2.03 18.05
N ARG A 266 14.63 -2.54 17.12
CA ARG A 266 16.08 -2.37 17.12
C ARG A 266 16.52 -1.01 16.57
N GLY A 267 15.70 -0.42 15.70
CA GLY A 267 15.94 0.88 15.07
C GLY A 267 14.87 1.25 14.05
N ILE A 268 14.88 2.51 13.63
CA ILE A 268 13.95 3.07 12.63
C ILE A 268 14.75 3.65 11.46
N MET A 269 14.31 3.37 10.25
CA MET A 269 14.72 4.08 9.04
C MET A 269 13.47 4.82 8.52
N ALA A 270 13.57 6.11 8.26
CA ALA A 270 12.45 6.92 7.79
C ALA A 270 12.85 7.67 6.52
N TYR A 271 12.05 7.54 5.46
CA TYR A 271 12.27 8.24 4.19
C TYR A 271 11.13 9.22 3.91
N GLY A 272 11.45 10.52 3.83
CA GLY A 272 10.47 11.57 3.55
C GLY A 272 9.38 11.70 4.63
N ALA A 273 9.72 11.45 5.89
CA ALA A 273 8.81 11.58 7.03
C ALA A 273 8.69 13.04 7.49
N THR A 274 7.57 13.39 8.12
CA THR A 274 7.40 14.66 8.83
C THR A 274 7.55 14.51 10.34
N ILE A 275 7.98 15.58 11.00
CA ILE A 275 8.03 15.75 12.45
C ILE A 275 7.16 16.92 12.95
N LYS A 276 6.75 17.83 12.06
CA LYS A 276 5.89 18.95 12.39
C LYS A 276 4.42 18.50 12.49
N PRO A 277 3.58 19.22 13.25
CA PRO A 277 2.13 19.08 13.14
C PRO A 277 1.68 19.17 11.68
N TRP A 278 0.67 18.38 11.29
CA TRP A 278 0.23 18.32 9.90
C TRP A 278 -0.26 19.68 9.37
N PHE A 279 -0.82 20.51 10.25
CA PHE A 279 -1.22 21.89 9.95
C PHE A 279 -0.04 22.74 9.47
N GLU A 280 1.06 22.76 10.23
CA GLU A 280 2.29 23.48 9.85
C GLU A 280 2.91 22.89 8.59
N HIS A 281 2.94 21.55 8.50
CA HIS A 281 3.46 20.86 7.33
C HIS A 281 2.75 21.24 6.03
N LEU A 282 1.41 21.33 6.03
CA LEU A 282 0.66 21.74 4.85
C LEU A 282 0.86 23.21 4.50
N ILE A 283 0.98 24.10 5.49
CA ILE A 283 1.30 25.51 5.23
C ILE A 283 2.67 25.62 4.57
N ASP A 284 3.68 24.94 5.10
CA ASP A 284 5.03 24.92 4.52
C ASP A 284 5.01 24.34 3.11
N HIS A 285 4.28 23.24 2.90
CA HIS A 285 4.11 22.62 1.58
C HIS A 285 3.53 23.61 0.56
N PHE A 286 2.41 24.28 0.87
CA PHE A 286 1.80 25.25 -0.06
C PHE A 286 2.67 26.47 -0.29
N ARG A 287 3.43 26.94 0.71
CA ARG A 287 4.38 28.06 0.54
C ARG A 287 5.58 27.70 -0.33
N THR A 288 6.01 26.43 -0.30
CA THR A 288 7.23 25.99 -0.99
C THR A 288 6.99 25.36 -2.36
N GLN A 289 5.73 25.05 -2.71
CA GLN A 289 5.34 24.49 -4.02
C GLN A 289 5.88 25.27 -5.23
N ASN A 290 6.08 26.59 -5.10
CA ASN A 290 6.68 27.43 -6.15
C ASN A 290 8.01 26.88 -6.69
N LYS A 291 8.84 26.30 -5.81
CA LYS A 291 10.16 25.75 -6.20
C LYS A 291 10.04 24.67 -7.29
N SER A 292 8.88 24.02 -7.39
CA SER A 292 8.58 23.02 -8.41
C SER A 292 7.70 23.57 -9.53
N THR A 293 6.66 24.36 -9.24
CA THR A 293 5.64 24.77 -10.24
C THR A 293 5.95 26.04 -11.03
N LYS A 294 6.99 26.82 -10.65
CA LYS A 294 7.33 28.14 -11.22
C LYS A 294 6.20 29.18 -11.13
N GLU A 295 5.26 29.02 -10.20
CA GLU A 295 4.19 29.99 -9.98
C GLU A 295 4.74 31.33 -9.45
N PRO A 296 4.09 32.48 -9.71
CA PRO A 296 4.51 33.73 -9.09
C PRO A 296 4.40 33.67 -7.56
N TYR A 297 5.43 34.15 -6.85
CA TYR A 297 5.46 34.13 -5.38
C TYR A 297 4.22 34.79 -4.74
N GLN A 298 3.77 35.91 -5.33
CA GLN A 298 2.57 36.61 -4.87
C GLN A 298 1.31 35.73 -4.91
N SER A 299 1.15 34.93 -5.96
CA SER A 299 0.03 33.99 -6.10
C SER A 299 0.11 32.88 -5.05
N VAL A 300 1.32 32.34 -4.81
CA VAL A 300 1.53 31.30 -3.80
C VAL A 300 1.25 31.81 -2.37
N ASP A 301 1.69 33.02 -2.02
CA ASP A 301 1.38 33.60 -0.71
C ASP A 301 -0.11 33.85 -0.55
N ALA A 302 -0.78 34.42 -1.56
CA ALA A 302 -2.22 34.65 -1.54
C ALA A 302 -3.01 33.34 -1.37
N ASN A 303 -2.67 32.31 -2.14
CA ASN A 303 -3.31 30.99 -2.05
C ASN A 303 -3.08 30.35 -0.67
N THR A 304 -1.85 30.41 -0.14
CA THR A 304 -1.56 29.87 1.18
C THR A 304 -2.36 30.59 2.27
N ARG A 305 -2.44 31.92 2.22
CA ARG A 305 -3.24 32.72 3.18
C ARG A 305 -4.71 32.37 3.10
N MET A 306 -5.25 32.19 1.89
CA MET A 306 -6.62 31.76 1.67
C MET A 306 -6.90 30.36 2.25
N LEU A 307 -5.96 29.43 2.11
CA LEU A 307 -6.10 28.06 2.63
C LEU A 307 -5.93 27.96 4.15
N THR A 308 -5.18 28.87 4.77
CA THR A 308 -4.77 28.74 6.18
C THR A 308 -5.96 28.64 7.16
N PRO A 309 -7.02 29.47 7.06
CA PRO A 309 -8.21 29.34 7.93
C PRO A 309 -8.92 28.00 7.76
N LEU A 310 -9.08 27.52 6.51
CA LEU A 310 -9.64 26.21 6.22
C LEU A 310 -8.82 25.08 6.86
N LEU A 311 -7.49 25.14 6.72
CA LEU A 311 -6.59 24.16 7.33
C LEU A 311 -6.68 24.15 8.85
N TYR A 312 -6.85 25.32 9.48
CA TYR A 312 -6.99 25.43 10.93
C TYR A 312 -8.30 24.78 11.40
N GLU A 313 -9.42 25.14 10.77
CA GLU A 313 -10.74 24.62 11.11
C GLU A 313 -10.82 23.09 10.95
N TRP A 314 -10.14 22.56 9.93
CA TRP A 314 -10.05 21.13 9.71
C TRP A 314 -9.10 20.42 10.70
N LEU A 315 -7.83 20.84 10.76
CA LEU A 315 -6.76 20.06 11.40
C LEU A 315 -6.60 20.39 12.88
N VAL A 316 -6.89 21.62 13.29
CA VAL A 316 -6.76 22.09 14.68
C VAL A 316 -8.11 22.04 15.38
N ALA A 317 -9.15 22.66 14.80
CA ALA A 317 -10.49 22.64 15.39
C ALA A 317 -11.25 21.32 15.17
N GLY A 318 -10.76 20.45 14.26
CA GLY A 318 -11.28 19.10 14.07
C GLY A 318 -12.59 19.00 13.28
N LYS A 319 -12.98 20.05 12.55
CA LYS A 319 -14.20 20.03 11.73
C LYS A 319 -14.08 19.02 10.59
N ASN A 320 -15.18 18.33 10.33
CA ASN A 320 -15.29 17.40 9.21
C ASN A 320 -15.74 18.12 7.93
N GLY A 321 -15.66 17.44 6.78
CA GLY A 321 -15.99 18.02 5.49
C GLY A 321 -17.40 18.64 5.40
N ALA A 322 -18.41 18.03 6.04
CA ALA A 322 -19.78 18.55 6.04
C ALA A 322 -19.96 19.82 6.88
N GLU A 323 -19.11 20.02 7.90
CA GLU A 323 -19.09 21.25 8.70
C GLU A 323 -18.32 22.35 7.96
N LEU A 324 -17.21 22.01 7.29
CA LEU A 324 -16.37 22.96 6.57
C LEU A 324 -17.10 23.61 5.39
N ILE A 325 -17.88 22.84 4.62
CA ILE A 325 -18.65 23.37 3.49
C ILE A 325 -19.80 24.28 3.89
N GLN A 326 -20.13 24.42 5.19
CA GLN A 326 -21.11 25.41 5.63
C GLN A 326 -20.57 26.84 5.54
N ASN A 327 -19.24 27.01 5.47
CA ASN A 327 -18.61 28.28 5.14
C ASN A 327 -18.50 28.40 3.60
N PRO A 328 -19.12 29.41 2.96
CA PRO A 328 -19.09 29.57 1.51
C PRO A 328 -17.69 29.71 0.91
N GLU A 329 -16.74 30.32 1.63
CA GLU A 329 -15.35 30.45 1.15
C GLU A 329 -14.66 29.07 1.11
N PHE A 330 -14.91 28.24 2.12
CA PHE A 330 -14.36 26.90 2.20
C PHE A 330 -15.02 25.97 1.19
N GLU A 331 -16.33 26.07 1.00
CA GLU A 331 -17.04 25.34 -0.05
C GLU A 331 -16.45 25.64 -1.42
N ALA A 332 -16.23 26.92 -1.75
CA ALA A 332 -15.64 27.33 -3.01
C ALA A 332 -14.25 26.72 -3.23
N ILE A 333 -13.40 26.68 -2.20
CA ILE A 333 -12.08 26.03 -2.26
C ILE A 333 -12.19 24.52 -2.45
N LEU A 334 -13.04 23.86 -1.67
CA LEU A 334 -13.14 22.39 -1.62
C LEU A 334 -13.84 21.80 -2.85
N THR A 335 -14.72 22.56 -3.50
CA THR A 335 -15.46 22.14 -4.70
C THR A 335 -14.80 22.59 -5.99
N ALA A 336 -13.76 23.42 -5.93
CA ALA A 336 -12.98 23.83 -7.09
C ALA A 336 -12.43 22.60 -7.82
N LYS A 337 -12.39 22.69 -9.15
CA LYS A 337 -11.83 21.64 -10.02
C LYS A 337 -10.39 21.28 -9.64
N GLU A 338 -9.58 22.30 -9.37
CA GLU A 338 -8.17 22.19 -9.00
C GLU A 338 -7.97 22.27 -7.48
N ASN A 339 -8.92 21.74 -6.68
CA ASN A 339 -8.82 21.86 -5.22
C ASN A 339 -7.53 21.18 -4.69
N PRO A 340 -6.68 21.90 -3.96
CA PRO A 340 -5.34 21.41 -3.61
C PRO A 340 -5.36 20.32 -2.53
N LEU A 341 -6.47 20.16 -1.83
CA LEU A 341 -6.64 19.17 -0.77
C LEU A 341 -7.21 17.84 -1.26
N ARG A 342 -7.49 17.73 -2.58
CA ARG A 342 -8.14 16.57 -3.21
C ARG A 342 -9.38 16.12 -2.44
N TYR A 343 -10.17 17.11 -2.01
CA TYR A 343 -11.42 16.90 -1.32
C TYR A 343 -12.44 16.31 -2.28
N GLN A 344 -12.93 15.13 -1.95
CA GLN A 344 -13.94 14.44 -2.76
C GLN A 344 -14.79 13.54 -1.87
N ARG A 345 -16.11 13.72 -1.93
CA ARG A 345 -17.09 12.88 -1.19
C ARG A 345 -16.76 12.77 0.31
N GLY A 346 -16.37 13.88 0.93
CA GLY A 346 -16.05 13.94 2.36
C GLY A 346 -14.66 13.41 2.75
N LEU A 347 -13.81 13.07 1.79
CA LEU A 347 -12.44 12.60 2.02
C LEU A 347 -11.45 13.67 1.58
N PHE A 348 -10.34 13.82 2.31
CA PHE A 348 -9.20 14.67 1.96
C PHE A 348 -8.04 13.78 1.53
N PHE A 349 -7.39 14.06 0.40
CA PHE A 349 -6.33 13.19 -0.13
C PHE A 349 -6.72 11.69 -0.20
N GLY A 350 -8.01 11.40 -0.41
CA GLY A 350 -8.56 10.04 -0.41
C GLY A 350 -8.68 9.36 0.97
N ARG A 351 -8.54 10.12 2.07
CA ARG A 351 -8.63 9.63 3.45
C ARG A 351 -9.68 10.39 4.26
N LEU A 352 -10.14 9.77 5.34
CA LEU A 352 -11.08 10.38 6.28
C LEU A 352 -10.47 11.66 6.90
N PRO A 353 -11.24 12.76 7.08
CA PRO A 353 -10.74 14.00 7.67
C PRO A 353 -10.03 13.78 9.02
N ALA A 354 -10.60 12.92 9.87
CA ALA A 354 -10.06 12.58 11.17
C ALA A 354 -8.67 11.93 11.13
N TYR A 355 -8.27 11.29 10.01
CA TYR A 355 -6.92 10.77 9.85
C TYR A 355 -5.87 11.87 10.03
N PHE A 356 -6.09 13.02 9.39
CA PHE A 356 -5.14 14.12 9.42
C PHE A 356 -5.30 15.01 10.65
N SER A 357 -6.51 15.17 11.19
CA SER A 357 -6.71 15.87 12.46
C SER A 357 -6.08 15.09 13.63
N GLU A 358 -6.21 13.76 13.67
CA GLU A 358 -5.52 12.93 14.67
C GLU A 358 -4.00 12.99 14.50
N LEU A 359 -3.50 13.03 13.26
CA LEU A 359 -2.08 13.22 12.98
C LEU A 359 -1.58 14.55 13.52
N ASN A 360 -2.34 15.63 13.30
CA ASN A 360 -2.00 16.94 13.79
C ASN A 360 -1.92 17.01 15.32
N GLN A 361 -2.71 16.18 16.02
CA GLN A 361 -2.70 16.08 17.48
C GLN A 361 -1.51 15.28 18.03
N GLN A 362 -0.79 14.52 17.20
CA GLN A 362 0.37 13.75 17.67
C GLN A 362 1.56 14.67 17.93
N ASN A 363 2.17 14.53 19.11
CA ASN A 363 3.47 15.15 19.38
C ASN A 363 4.59 14.27 18.81
N LEU A 364 4.87 14.44 17.52
CA LEU A 364 5.84 13.61 16.80
C LEU A 364 7.27 13.77 17.31
N ALA A 365 7.69 14.98 17.68
CA ALA A 365 9.00 15.20 18.30
C ALA A 365 9.13 14.42 19.62
N GLN A 366 8.10 14.48 20.48
CA GLN A 366 8.07 13.67 21.69
C GLN A 366 8.07 12.17 21.37
N ALA A 367 7.33 11.72 20.35
CA ALA A 367 7.30 10.32 19.94
C ALA A 367 8.69 9.82 19.50
N TRP A 368 9.42 10.58 18.68
CA TRP A 368 10.79 10.28 18.30
C TRP A 368 11.73 10.22 19.52
N GLY A 369 11.60 11.20 20.43
CA GLY A 369 12.38 11.24 21.66
C GLY A 369 12.10 10.05 22.60
N LEU A 370 10.84 9.66 22.76
CA LEU A 370 10.43 8.55 23.61
C LEU A 370 10.75 7.17 23.01
N ALA A 371 10.65 7.04 21.68
CA ALA A 371 11.05 5.81 21.00
C ALA A 371 12.52 5.48 21.30
N ALA A 372 13.39 6.50 21.32
CA ALA A 372 14.78 6.41 21.78
C ALA A 372 15.57 5.23 21.18
N VAL A 373 15.27 4.88 19.92
CA VAL A 373 15.97 3.84 19.16
C VAL A 373 16.91 4.48 18.15
N PRO A 374 18.00 3.79 17.76
CA PRO A 374 18.82 4.21 16.63
C PRO A 374 17.94 4.55 15.43
N THR A 375 18.17 5.72 14.84
CA THR A 375 17.34 6.25 13.75
C THR A 375 18.20 6.74 12.59
N LEU A 376 17.84 6.30 11.38
CA LEU A 376 18.31 6.87 10.11
C LEU A 376 17.16 7.62 9.44
N ALA A 377 17.23 8.94 9.42
CA ALA A 377 16.30 9.79 8.69
C ALA A 377 16.89 10.15 7.33
N ILE A 378 16.12 9.91 6.27
CA ILE A 378 16.54 10.03 4.88
C ILE A 378 15.59 10.98 4.15
N HIS A 379 16.14 11.88 3.35
CA HIS A 379 15.37 12.74 2.45
C HIS A 379 15.90 12.65 1.03
N GLY A 380 15.01 12.62 0.03
CA GLY A 380 15.40 12.72 -1.38
C GLY A 380 15.76 14.15 -1.74
N GLU A 381 16.93 14.40 -2.33
CA GLU A 381 17.38 15.76 -2.68
C GLU A 381 16.37 16.57 -3.53
N LEU A 382 15.57 15.86 -4.35
CA LEU A 382 14.58 16.45 -5.26
C LEU A 382 13.13 16.18 -4.79
N ASP A 383 12.96 15.65 -3.57
CA ASP A 383 11.65 15.54 -2.94
C ASP A 383 11.21 16.94 -2.47
N PRO A 384 10.09 17.47 -3.00
CA PRO A 384 9.63 18.84 -2.71
C PRO A 384 9.06 19.02 -1.30
N ARG A 385 8.98 17.95 -0.49
CA ARG A 385 8.51 17.99 0.90
C ARG A 385 9.57 18.58 1.84
N ASP A 386 9.21 18.77 3.11
CA ASP A 386 10.04 19.42 4.14
C ASP A 386 11.46 18.82 4.26
N LEU A 387 12.42 19.51 3.65
CA LEU A 387 13.85 19.17 3.61
C LEU A 387 14.48 19.12 5.00
N GLU A 388 13.94 19.89 5.95
CA GLU A 388 14.52 20.00 7.29
C GLU A 388 14.06 18.87 8.21
N ALA A 389 12.94 18.21 7.90
CA ALA A 389 12.34 17.20 8.75
C ALA A 389 13.30 16.05 9.09
N ALA A 390 14.07 15.55 8.11
CA ALA A 390 15.04 14.47 8.36
C ALA A 390 16.16 14.91 9.32
N GLN A 391 16.61 16.16 9.21
CA GLN A 391 17.60 16.72 10.12
C GLN A 391 17.03 16.90 11.52
N SER A 392 15.82 17.45 11.65
CA SER A 392 15.13 17.62 12.93
C SER A 392 14.88 16.28 13.64
N ILE A 393 14.48 15.23 12.91
CA ILE A 393 14.34 13.87 13.46
C ILE A 393 15.67 13.39 14.04
N ALA A 394 16.77 13.50 13.29
CA ALA A 394 18.09 13.09 13.77
C ALA A 394 18.52 13.89 15.02
N THR A 395 18.25 15.19 15.05
CA THR A 395 18.52 16.06 16.21
C THR A 395 17.77 15.59 17.46
N VAL A 396 16.44 15.41 17.37
CA VAL A 396 15.61 14.98 18.51
C VAL A 396 16.06 13.62 19.06
N VAL A 397 16.42 12.68 18.19
CA VAL A 397 16.94 11.37 18.63
C VAL A 397 18.29 11.55 19.35
N ASN A 398 19.17 12.42 18.85
CA ASN A 398 20.47 12.68 19.47
C ASN A 398 20.39 13.41 20.82
N GLU A 399 19.40 14.28 21.02
CA GLU A 399 19.13 14.92 22.32
C GLU A 399 18.81 13.91 23.42
N ARG A 400 18.15 12.80 23.05
CA ARG A 400 17.83 11.71 23.97
C ARG A 400 18.91 10.64 24.03
N ARG A 401 19.57 10.37 22.91
CA ARG A 401 20.62 9.35 22.78
C ARG A 401 21.70 9.83 21.82
N ALA A 402 22.73 10.45 22.38
CA ALA A 402 23.85 11.00 21.61
C ALA A 402 24.43 9.98 20.61
N GLY A 403 24.59 10.41 19.35
CA GLY A 403 25.13 9.62 18.25
C GLY A 403 24.20 8.51 17.73
N LYS A 404 22.91 8.50 18.10
CA LYS A 404 21.93 7.51 17.63
C LYS A 404 20.98 8.02 16.56
N GLY A 405 20.93 9.32 16.29
CA GLY A 405 20.23 9.92 15.16
C GLY A 405 21.20 10.22 14.02
N THR A 406 20.88 9.76 12.80
CA THR A 406 21.64 10.04 11.58
C THR A 406 20.72 10.64 10.53
N CYS A 407 21.11 11.77 9.92
CA CYS A 407 20.45 12.34 8.76
C CYS A 407 21.25 12.03 7.50
N LYS A 408 20.58 11.66 6.41
CA LYS A 408 21.19 11.45 5.08
C LYS A 408 20.31 12.05 3.99
N ILE A 409 20.95 12.70 3.02
CA ILE A 409 20.31 13.14 1.78
C ILE A 409 20.65 12.12 0.70
N LEU A 410 19.62 11.55 0.07
CA LEU A 410 19.75 10.70 -1.10
C LEU A 410 19.81 11.60 -2.34
N LYS A 411 21.00 11.72 -2.92
CA LYS A 411 21.26 12.63 -4.05
C LYS A 411 20.41 12.28 -5.26
N ASN A 412 20.05 13.30 -6.03
CA ASN A 412 19.30 13.20 -7.28
C ASN A 412 18.05 12.32 -7.16
N SER A 413 17.34 12.35 -6.03
CA SER A 413 16.22 11.42 -5.79
C SER A 413 14.95 12.10 -5.33
N ASP A 414 13.81 11.58 -5.77
CA ASP A 414 12.48 12.06 -5.42
C ASP A 414 11.83 11.25 -4.30
N GLN A 415 10.57 11.57 -3.98
CA GLN A 415 9.80 10.87 -2.96
C GLN A 415 9.57 9.37 -3.22
N HIS A 416 9.87 8.85 -4.42
CA HIS A 416 9.61 7.47 -4.84
C HIS A 416 10.89 6.64 -5.01
N PHE A 417 12.02 7.11 -4.47
CA PHE A 417 13.33 6.47 -4.59
C PHE A 417 13.87 6.44 -6.03
N VAL A 418 13.37 7.30 -6.91
CA VAL A 418 13.78 7.36 -8.32
C VAL A 418 14.94 8.35 -8.47
N LYS A 419 15.99 7.92 -9.15
CA LYS A 419 17.10 8.77 -9.57
C LYS A 419 16.66 9.66 -10.73
N ILE A 420 16.63 10.96 -10.49
CA ILE A 420 16.25 11.96 -11.48
C ILE A 420 17.49 12.74 -11.90
N ALA A 421 17.79 12.72 -13.19
CA ALA A 421 18.98 13.38 -13.74
C ALA A 421 18.93 14.93 -13.66
N SER A 422 17.75 15.54 -13.58
CA SER A 422 17.56 16.99 -13.47
C SER A 422 16.18 17.38 -12.93
N ALA A 423 16.05 18.55 -12.32
CA ALA A 423 14.76 19.10 -11.86
C ALA A 423 13.73 19.27 -13.00
N SER A 424 14.17 19.50 -14.24
CA SER A 424 13.29 19.55 -15.42
C SER A 424 12.66 18.20 -15.78
N ASN A 425 13.35 17.08 -15.50
CA ASN A 425 12.80 15.74 -15.68
C ASN A 425 11.79 15.38 -14.57
N ALA A 426 11.99 15.88 -13.34
CA ALA A 426 11.06 15.65 -12.22
C ALA A 426 9.63 16.15 -12.52
N LEU A 427 9.50 17.34 -13.10
CA LEU A 427 8.19 17.90 -13.47
C LEU A 427 7.49 17.10 -14.56
N ARG A 428 8.25 16.63 -15.55
CA ARG A 428 7.71 15.84 -16.66
C ARG A 428 7.27 14.43 -16.23
N ILE A 429 7.93 13.85 -15.23
CA ILE A 429 7.53 12.57 -14.60
C ILE A 429 6.22 12.73 -13.84
N GLN A 430 6.02 13.85 -13.14
CA GLN A 430 4.80 14.11 -12.38
C GLN A 430 3.57 14.42 -13.27
N GLN A 431 3.79 14.89 -14.51
CA GLN A 431 2.71 15.34 -15.40
C GLN A 431 2.20 14.26 -16.38
N LEU A 432 2.88 13.12 -16.52
CA LEU A 432 2.57 12.11 -17.53
C LEU A 432 2.49 10.70 -16.93
N ASP A 433 1.28 10.17 -16.75
CA ASP A 433 1.03 8.91 -16.03
C ASP A 433 1.73 7.67 -16.63
N SER A 434 1.78 7.54 -17.95
CA SER A 434 2.43 6.39 -18.61
C SER A 434 3.96 6.52 -18.66
N PHE A 435 4.47 7.71 -18.98
CA PHE A 435 5.90 8.01 -18.98
C PHE A 435 6.50 7.92 -17.58
N GLY A 436 5.77 8.38 -16.56
CA GLY A 436 6.17 8.30 -15.17
C GLY A 436 6.38 6.86 -14.71
N LYS A 437 5.44 5.95 -15.01
CA LYS A 437 5.58 4.52 -14.67
C LYS A 437 6.79 3.85 -15.33
N GLU A 438 6.98 4.04 -16.63
CA GLU A 438 8.12 3.47 -17.36
C GLU A 438 9.46 4.03 -16.87
N TYR A 439 9.52 5.34 -16.58
CA TYR A 439 10.71 5.99 -16.05
C TYR A 439 11.02 5.48 -14.64
N THR A 440 10.05 5.52 -13.74
CA THR A 440 10.17 5.09 -12.35
C THR A 440 10.66 3.63 -12.25
N ALA A 441 10.19 2.75 -13.13
CA ALA A 441 10.65 1.36 -13.21
C ALA A 441 12.14 1.23 -13.61
N ARG A 442 12.63 2.11 -14.50
CA ARG A 442 14.00 2.06 -15.05
C ARG A 442 15.03 2.78 -14.20
N TYR A 443 14.62 3.77 -13.43
CA TYR A 443 15.53 4.72 -12.78
C TYR A 443 15.49 4.64 -11.24
N PHE A 444 15.11 3.51 -10.65
CA PHE A 444 15.30 3.30 -9.21
C PHE A 444 16.74 3.63 -8.78
N ASN A 445 16.91 4.36 -7.67
CA ASN A 445 18.23 4.70 -7.14
C ASN A 445 18.71 3.62 -6.16
N PRO A 446 19.66 2.73 -6.53
CA PRO A 446 20.12 1.66 -5.66
C PRO A 446 20.89 2.16 -4.42
N GLU A 447 21.36 3.41 -4.41
CA GLU A 447 22.10 3.99 -3.28
C GLU A 447 21.28 3.99 -1.98
N ILE A 448 19.94 4.00 -2.05
CA ILE A 448 19.09 3.85 -0.85
C ILE A 448 19.28 2.49 -0.19
N VAL A 449 19.49 1.42 -0.98
CA VAL A 449 19.73 0.06 -0.46
C VAL A 449 21.08 0.04 0.25
N GLU A 450 22.12 0.55 -0.39
CA GLU A 450 23.48 0.58 0.18
C GLU A 450 23.52 1.38 1.48
N MET A 451 22.88 2.55 1.49
CA MET A 451 22.79 3.42 2.67
C MET A 451 22.08 2.74 3.83
N THR A 452 20.91 2.15 3.57
CA THR A 452 20.11 1.50 4.61
C THR A 452 20.78 0.22 5.12
N VAL A 453 21.33 -0.62 4.24
CA VAL A 453 22.06 -1.84 4.62
C VAL A 453 23.32 -1.52 5.43
N SER A 454 24.09 -0.52 5.02
CA SER A 454 25.27 -0.07 5.76
C SER A 454 24.90 0.35 7.19
N TRP A 455 23.83 1.12 7.34
CA TRP A 455 23.35 1.54 8.65
C TRP A 455 22.81 0.37 9.49
N LEU A 456 22.04 -0.53 8.90
CA LEU A 456 21.50 -1.72 9.57
C LEU A 456 22.60 -2.62 10.14
N ASN A 457 23.68 -2.81 9.39
CA ASN A 457 24.82 -3.65 9.80
C ASN A 457 25.60 -3.06 10.99
N GLN A 458 25.47 -1.76 11.26
CA GLN A 458 26.05 -1.12 12.43
C GLN A 458 25.20 -1.33 13.69
N GLN A 459 23.94 -1.76 13.56
CA GLN A 459 23.01 -1.94 14.67
C GLN A 459 23.03 -3.36 15.24
N LYS A 460 24.22 -3.91 15.54
CA LYS A 460 24.41 -5.27 16.10
C LYS A 460 23.67 -5.49 17.40
#